data_AF-A0A5C6C1D2-F1
#
_entry.id   AF-A0A5C6C1D2-F1
#
_cell.length_a   1.000
_cell.length_b   1.000
_cell.length_c   1.000
_cell.angle_alpha   90.00
_cell.angle_beta   90.00
_cell.angle_gamma   90.00
#
_symmetry.space_group_name_H-M   'P 1'
#
loop_
_entity.id
_entity.type
_entity.pdbx_description
1 polymer ?
#
loop_
_entity_poly.entity_id
_entity_poly.type
_entity_poly.pdbx_seq_one_letter_code
_entity_poly.pdbx_strand_id
1 'polypeptide(L)'
;MMRFIAVMLCIVALAGNARAQLPEDGGKYQIIVVTASTPSPLGARLLSLIQSDSKVASIAARCHVHQWTPQTKIYQARYARSLPATALPIVALARSDGGVIYKASGNAVPSTGADLAANLMDAAKMDRDNSPLRYSATADCPGGTCPTRPALPSLPSLPSFRPLDGLIPDTVTIDVQTPSVPKWAIAVVGGIVLIGCLGGLLLIAVVGLVAFVKLRG
;
A
#
# COMPACT_ATOMS: atom_id res chain seq x y z
N MET A 1 39.79 -17.94 -5.28
CA MET A 1 38.66 -18.51 -4.52
C MET A 1 38.16 -17.60 -3.38
N MET A 2 39.01 -16.86 -2.67
CA MET A 2 38.59 -15.89 -1.61
C MET A 2 37.68 -14.74 -2.07
N ARG A 3 37.66 -14.36 -3.35
CA ARG A 3 36.82 -13.24 -3.86
C ARG A 3 35.32 -13.56 -3.92
N PHE A 4 34.91 -14.83 -3.96
CA PHE A 4 33.49 -15.21 -4.02
C PHE A 4 32.79 -15.16 -2.66
N ILE A 5 33.52 -15.39 -1.55
CA ILE A 5 32.95 -15.36 -0.20
C ILE A 5 32.62 -13.91 0.24
N ALA A 6 33.46 -12.94 -0.16
CA ALA A 6 33.23 -11.53 0.13
C ALA A 6 31.96 -10.95 -0.55
N VAL A 7 31.66 -11.40 -1.77
CA VAL A 7 30.45 -10.95 -2.50
C VAL A 7 29.17 -11.51 -1.89
N MET A 8 29.19 -12.75 -1.40
CA MET A 8 28.03 -13.40 -0.76
C MET A 8 27.69 -12.78 0.61
N LEU A 9 28.70 -12.37 1.39
CA LEU A 9 28.49 -11.72 2.69
C LEU A 9 27.89 -10.30 2.57
N CYS A 10 28.19 -9.57 1.49
CA CYS A 10 27.61 -8.25 1.23
C CYS A 10 26.10 -8.30 0.89
N ILE A 11 25.61 -9.38 0.26
CA ILE A 11 24.20 -9.49 -0.15
C ILE A 11 23.27 -9.66 1.07
N VAL A 12 23.73 -10.34 2.13
CA VAL A 12 22.93 -10.55 3.34
C VAL A 12 22.83 -9.27 4.20
N ALA A 13 23.86 -8.41 4.20
CA ALA A 13 23.84 -7.17 4.95
C ALA A 13 22.92 -6.09 4.35
N LEU A 14 22.68 -6.12 3.04
CA LEU A 14 21.79 -5.17 2.34
C LEU A 14 20.29 -5.51 2.46
N ALA A 15 19.95 -6.75 2.82
CA ALA A 15 18.55 -7.20 2.91
C ALA A 15 17.82 -6.76 4.20
N GLY A 16 18.55 -6.31 5.23
CA GLY A 16 17.97 -6.02 6.56
C GLY A 16 17.25 -4.68 6.69
N ASN A 17 17.48 -3.72 5.79
CA ASN A 17 17.03 -2.32 5.97
C ASN A 17 16.23 -1.75 4.80
N ALA A 18 15.81 -2.57 3.83
CA ALA A 18 14.84 -2.15 2.84
C ALA A 18 13.46 -2.06 3.50
N ARG A 19 13.23 -1.03 4.34
CA ARG A 19 11.87 -0.54 4.60
C ARG A 19 11.33 -0.24 3.21
N ALA A 20 10.32 -0.99 2.77
CA ALA A 20 9.68 -0.73 1.49
C ALA A 20 9.22 0.73 1.53
N GLN A 21 9.94 1.60 0.82
CA GLN A 21 9.55 2.98 0.68
C GLN A 21 8.29 2.94 -0.15
N LEU A 22 7.15 2.97 0.54
CA LEU A 22 5.86 3.11 -0.11
C LEU A 22 5.95 4.35 -0.99
N PRO A 23 5.43 4.29 -2.22
CA PRO A 23 5.25 5.49 -3.04
C PRO A 23 4.65 6.61 -2.19
N GLU A 24 5.09 7.85 -2.42
CA GLU A 24 4.68 9.04 -1.63
C GLU A 24 3.15 9.23 -1.60
N ASP A 25 2.45 8.60 -2.53
CA ASP A 25 1.01 8.60 -2.70
C ASP A 25 0.27 7.44 -1.99
N GLY A 26 0.98 6.60 -1.24
CA GLY A 26 0.47 5.39 -0.59
C GLY A 26 -0.60 5.63 0.48
N GLY A 27 -0.84 6.89 0.85
CA GLY A 27 -1.94 7.26 1.75
C GLY A 27 -3.21 7.73 1.04
N LYS A 28 -3.22 7.96 -0.27
CA LYS A 28 -4.40 8.55 -0.94
C LYS A 28 -5.56 7.57 -1.00
N TYR A 29 -6.78 8.09 -0.87
CA TYR A 29 -7.98 7.32 -1.23
C TYR A 29 -7.91 6.91 -2.71
N GLN A 30 -8.62 5.84 -3.04
CA GLN A 30 -8.69 5.28 -4.38
C GLN A 30 -10.13 5.36 -4.87
N ILE A 31 -10.34 5.95 -6.04
CA ILE A 31 -11.62 5.89 -6.75
C ILE A 31 -11.54 4.74 -7.73
N ILE A 32 -12.32 3.70 -7.51
CA ILE A 32 -12.38 2.53 -8.36
C ILE A 32 -13.64 2.62 -9.22
N VAL A 33 -13.45 2.62 -10.53
CA VAL A 33 -14.51 2.67 -11.53
C VAL A 33 -14.44 1.39 -12.34
N VAL A 34 -15.51 0.59 -12.30
CA VAL A 34 -15.60 -0.63 -13.09
C VAL A 34 -16.75 -0.50 -14.08
N THR A 35 -16.43 -0.61 -15.36
CA THR A 35 -17.40 -0.60 -16.46
C THR A 35 -17.22 -1.83 -17.34
N ALA A 36 -18.22 -2.15 -18.16
CA ALA A 36 -18.05 -3.16 -19.19
C ALA A 36 -17.01 -2.70 -20.23
N SER A 37 -16.38 -3.64 -20.94
CA SER A 37 -15.45 -3.34 -22.05
C SER A 37 -16.06 -2.39 -23.08
N THR A 38 -17.36 -2.57 -23.37
CA THR A 38 -18.20 -1.59 -24.06
C THR A 38 -19.15 -0.98 -23.03
N PRO A 39 -18.93 0.27 -22.59
CA PRO A 39 -19.74 0.88 -21.55
C PRO A 39 -21.22 0.97 -21.95
N SER A 40 -22.11 0.59 -21.04
CA SER A 40 -23.54 0.88 -21.16
C SER A 40 -23.78 2.40 -21.08
N PRO A 41 -24.97 2.93 -21.45
CA PRO A 41 -25.26 4.36 -21.32
C PRO A 41 -25.01 4.91 -19.90
N LEU A 42 -25.33 4.12 -18.86
CA LEU A 42 -25.03 4.48 -17.48
C LEU A 42 -23.51 4.50 -17.21
N GLY A 43 -22.77 3.53 -17.74
CA GLY A 43 -21.32 3.48 -17.61
C GLY A 43 -20.62 4.64 -18.32
N ALA A 44 -21.05 4.96 -19.55
CA ALA A 44 -20.56 6.11 -20.31
C ALA A 44 -20.86 7.43 -19.56
N ARG A 45 -22.06 7.57 -18.99
CA ARG A 45 -22.42 8.73 -18.16
C ARG A 45 -21.52 8.85 -16.94
N LEU A 46 -21.31 7.76 -16.19
CA LEU A 46 -20.42 7.76 -15.03
C LEU A 46 -18.99 8.20 -15.41
N LEU A 47 -18.45 7.65 -16.49
CA LEU A 47 -17.12 8.04 -16.99
C LEU A 47 -17.08 9.53 -17.37
N SER A 48 -18.13 10.03 -18.04
CA SER A 48 -18.26 11.46 -18.34
C SER A 48 -18.29 12.29 -17.06
N LEU A 49 -19.08 11.93 -16.05
CA LEU A 49 -19.16 12.68 -14.79
C LEU A 49 -17.80 12.80 -14.11
N ILE A 50 -17.00 11.72 -14.10
CA ILE A 50 -15.66 11.74 -13.50
C ILE A 50 -14.71 12.67 -14.25
N GLN A 51 -14.86 12.80 -15.57
CA GLN A 51 -13.98 13.60 -16.42
C GLN A 51 -14.40 15.06 -16.55
N SER A 52 -15.70 15.33 -16.67
CA SER A 52 -16.24 16.64 -17.05
C SER A 52 -16.80 17.47 -15.90
N ASP A 53 -17.23 16.84 -14.80
CA ASP A 53 -17.75 17.58 -13.65
C ASP A 53 -16.59 18.14 -12.82
N SER A 54 -16.57 19.46 -12.61
CA SER A 54 -15.45 20.13 -11.93
C SER A 54 -15.28 19.69 -10.48
N LYS A 55 -16.36 19.39 -9.76
CA LYS A 55 -16.29 18.93 -8.37
C LYS A 55 -15.75 17.50 -8.32
N VAL A 56 -16.29 16.60 -9.13
CA VAL A 56 -15.80 15.21 -9.18
C VAL A 56 -14.34 15.17 -9.64
N ALA A 57 -13.96 15.97 -10.64
CA ALA A 57 -12.58 16.07 -11.11
C ALA A 57 -11.62 16.58 -10.01
N SER A 58 -12.02 17.58 -9.22
CA SER A 58 -11.21 18.05 -8.09
C SER A 58 -11.02 16.99 -7.00
N ILE A 59 -12.04 16.17 -6.74
CA ILE A 59 -11.94 15.03 -5.82
C ILE A 59 -11.02 13.96 -6.40
N ALA A 60 -11.19 13.63 -7.67
CA ALA A 60 -10.40 12.65 -8.40
C ALA A 60 -8.91 13.00 -8.44
N ALA A 61 -8.55 14.28 -8.59
CA ALA A 61 -7.16 14.75 -8.57
C ALA A 61 -6.43 14.50 -7.23
N ARG A 62 -7.18 14.32 -6.13
CA ARG A 62 -6.65 14.02 -4.78
C ARG A 62 -6.64 12.52 -4.46
N CYS A 63 -7.23 11.71 -5.33
CA CYS A 63 -7.35 10.28 -5.19
C CYS A 63 -6.54 9.55 -6.28
N HIS A 64 -6.31 8.25 -6.08
CA HIS A 64 -5.88 7.36 -7.15
C HIS A 64 -7.09 6.86 -7.92
N VAL A 65 -7.24 7.30 -9.16
CA VAL A 65 -8.35 6.85 -10.00
C VAL A 65 -7.94 5.58 -10.74
N HIS A 66 -8.67 4.51 -10.51
CA HIS A 66 -8.51 3.23 -11.19
C HIS A 66 -9.75 2.96 -12.04
N GLN A 67 -9.56 2.87 -13.34
CA GLN A 67 -10.60 2.45 -14.27
C GLN A 67 -10.30 1.04 -14.77
N TRP A 68 -11.21 0.10 -14.52
CA TRP A 68 -11.06 -1.30 -14.90
C TRP A 68 -12.30 -1.84 -15.62
N THR A 69 -12.10 -3.00 -16.23
CA THR A 69 -13.16 -3.82 -16.78
C THR A 69 -13.15 -5.19 -16.09
N PRO A 70 -14.23 -5.99 -16.19
CA PRO A 70 -14.24 -7.37 -15.69
C PRO A 70 -13.13 -8.25 -16.24
N GLN A 71 -12.55 -7.89 -17.38
CA GLN A 71 -11.46 -8.61 -18.05
C GLN A 71 -10.08 -8.24 -17.48
N THR A 72 -9.96 -7.14 -16.75
CA THR A 72 -8.68 -6.70 -16.19
C THR A 72 -8.22 -7.64 -15.08
N LYS A 73 -7.02 -8.22 -15.21
CA LYS A 73 -6.48 -9.22 -14.25
C LYS A 73 -6.44 -8.72 -12.80
N ILE A 74 -6.08 -7.45 -12.58
CA ILE A 74 -6.02 -6.88 -11.23
C ILE A 74 -7.41 -6.78 -10.59
N TYR A 75 -8.44 -6.44 -11.37
CA TYR A 75 -9.83 -6.43 -10.90
C TYR A 75 -10.28 -7.85 -10.53
N GLN A 76 -9.99 -8.85 -11.36
CA GLN A 76 -10.33 -10.25 -11.06
C GLN A 76 -9.67 -10.74 -9.78
N ALA A 77 -8.39 -10.42 -9.58
CA ALA A 77 -7.63 -10.88 -8.42
C ALA A 77 -8.05 -10.21 -7.10
N ARG A 78 -8.47 -8.93 -7.13
CA ARG A 78 -8.71 -8.16 -5.90
C ARG A 78 -10.17 -7.80 -5.65
N TYR A 79 -10.94 -7.50 -6.69
CA TYR A 79 -12.23 -6.80 -6.55
C TYR A 79 -13.43 -7.59 -7.07
N ALA A 80 -13.25 -8.59 -7.94
CA ALA A 80 -14.38 -9.31 -8.54
C ALA A 80 -15.34 -9.95 -7.51
N ARG A 81 -14.83 -10.32 -6.33
CA ARG A 81 -15.65 -10.86 -5.24
C ARG A 81 -16.52 -9.81 -4.55
N SER A 82 -16.02 -8.59 -4.34
CA SER A 82 -16.72 -7.52 -3.61
C SER A 82 -17.50 -6.58 -4.54
N LEU A 83 -17.07 -6.46 -5.79
CA LEU A 83 -17.61 -5.62 -6.85
C LEU A 83 -18.00 -6.50 -8.06
N PRO A 84 -19.07 -7.31 -8.00
CA PRO A 84 -19.37 -8.31 -9.03
C PRO A 84 -19.74 -7.68 -10.38
N ALA A 85 -19.29 -8.30 -11.47
CA ALA A 85 -19.54 -7.81 -12.84
C ALA A 85 -21.03 -7.80 -13.24
N THR A 86 -21.91 -8.47 -12.48
CA THR A 86 -23.36 -8.42 -12.68
C THR A 86 -23.98 -7.08 -12.28
N ALA A 87 -23.25 -6.23 -11.55
CA ALA A 87 -23.74 -4.96 -11.02
C ALA A 87 -23.16 -3.72 -11.71
N LEU A 88 -22.67 -3.84 -12.95
CA LEU A 88 -22.06 -2.73 -13.68
C LEU A 88 -23.09 -1.65 -14.07
N PRO A 89 -22.68 -0.37 -14.17
CA PRO A 89 -21.36 0.18 -13.80
C PRO A 89 -21.20 0.28 -12.28
N ILE A 90 -19.97 0.27 -11.78
CA ILE A 90 -19.65 0.38 -10.35
C ILE A 90 -18.72 1.57 -10.14
N VAL A 91 -19.01 2.37 -9.12
CA VAL A 91 -18.07 3.34 -8.54
C VAL A 91 -17.89 3.03 -7.06
N ALA A 92 -16.65 3.02 -6.60
CA ALA A 92 -16.32 2.82 -5.21
C ALA A 92 -15.22 3.79 -4.77
N LEU A 93 -15.30 4.22 -3.50
CA LEU A 93 -14.20 4.90 -2.81
C LEU A 93 -13.60 3.91 -1.83
N ALA A 94 -12.30 3.69 -1.95
CA ALA A 94 -11.55 2.82 -1.06
C ALA A 94 -10.43 3.61 -0.37
N ARG A 95 -10.13 3.22 0.86
CA ARG A 95 -8.91 3.63 1.54
C ARG A 95 -7.71 2.98 0.85
N SER A 96 -6.53 3.50 1.15
CA SER A 96 -5.28 2.98 0.63
C SER A 96 -4.94 1.55 1.12
N ASP A 97 -5.57 1.07 2.19
CA ASP A 97 -5.48 -0.33 2.66
C ASP A 97 -6.41 -1.30 1.90
N GLY A 98 -7.21 -0.78 0.96
CA GLY A 98 -8.19 -1.53 0.18
C GLY A 98 -9.58 -1.61 0.81
N GLY A 99 -9.79 -1.05 2.01
CA GLY A 99 -11.10 -0.96 2.64
C GLY A 99 -12.06 -0.07 1.85
N VAL A 100 -13.16 -0.61 1.35
CA VAL A 100 -14.18 0.14 0.59
C VAL A 100 -15.12 0.87 1.54
N ILE A 101 -15.17 2.19 1.46
CA ILE A 101 -15.98 3.07 2.34
C ILE A 101 -17.21 3.63 1.65
N TYR A 102 -17.24 3.62 0.31
CA TYR A 102 -18.42 3.95 -0.49
C TYR A 102 -18.51 3.02 -1.68
N LYS A 103 -19.72 2.61 -2.03
CA LYS A 103 -20.01 1.81 -3.23
C LYS A 103 -21.39 2.15 -3.78
N ALA A 104 -21.45 2.41 -5.08
CA ALA A 104 -22.68 2.46 -5.85
C ALA A 104 -22.54 1.63 -7.13
N SER A 105 -23.63 0.99 -7.55
CA SER A 105 -23.63 0.04 -8.65
C SER A 105 -24.94 0.06 -9.43
N GLY A 106 -24.88 -0.15 -10.75
CA GLY A 106 -26.04 -0.17 -11.63
C GLY A 106 -26.84 1.14 -11.53
N ASN A 107 -28.14 1.02 -11.22
CA ASN A 107 -29.05 2.16 -11.09
C ASN A 107 -28.83 2.99 -9.81
N ALA A 108 -28.09 2.47 -8.83
CA ALA A 108 -27.74 3.21 -7.63
C ALA A 108 -26.59 4.21 -7.86
N VAL A 109 -25.93 4.15 -9.02
CA VAL A 109 -24.91 5.14 -9.38
C VAL A 109 -25.58 6.50 -9.59
N PRO A 110 -25.13 7.56 -8.90
CA PRO A 110 -25.73 8.89 -9.02
C PRO A 110 -25.78 9.37 -10.46
N SER A 111 -26.89 10.04 -10.83
CA SER A 111 -27.09 10.53 -12.19
C SER A 111 -26.41 11.88 -12.46
N THR A 112 -26.05 12.61 -11.40
CA THR A 112 -25.42 13.93 -11.49
C THR A 112 -24.05 13.93 -10.83
N GLY A 113 -23.16 14.81 -11.29
CA GLY A 113 -21.83 14.97 -10.70
C GLY A 113 -21.88 15.57 -9.29
N ALA A 114 -22.85 16.46 -9.03
CA ALA A 114 -23.08 17.03 -7.70
C ALA A 114 -23.42 15.96 -6.66
N ASP A 115 -24.33 15.03 -6.98
CA ASP A 115 -24.71 13.93 -6.08
C ASP A 115 -23.56 12.94 -5.89
N LEU A 116 -22.81 12.64 -6.96
CA LEU A 116 -21.62 11.78 -6.86
C LEU A 116 -20.55 12.42 -5.96
N ALA A 117 -20.27 13.71 -6.14
CA ALA A 117 -19.30 14.43 -5.33
C ALA A 117 -19.73 14.49 -3.85
N ALA A 118 -21.01 14.79 -3.57
CA ALA A 118 -21.54 14.81 -2.20
C ALA A 118 -21.38 13.44 -1.52
N ASN A 119 -21.80 12.36 -2.19
CA ASN A 119 -21.69 11.01 -1.65
C ASN A 119 -20.23 10.60 -1.37
N LEU A 120 -19.28 10.94 -2.26
CA LEU A 120 -17.86 10.66 -2.05
C LEU A 120 -17.28 11.45 -0.86
N MET A 121 -17.63 12.73 -0.75
CA MET A 121 -17.17 13.57 0.37
C MET A 121 -17.77 13.14 1.70
N ASP A 122 -19.06 12.82 1.74
CA ASP A 122 -19.75 12.36 2.95
C ASP A 122 -19.17 11.02 3.45
N ALA A 123 -18.90 10.09 2.54
CA ALA A 123 -18.26 8.83 2.89
C ALA A 123 -16.84 9.01 3.44
N ALA A 124 -16.03 9.86 2.80
CA ALA A 124 -14.68 10.16 3.28
C ALA A 124 -14.70 10.88 4.64
N LYS A 125 -15.66 11.77 4.86
CA LYS A 125 -15.85 12.45 6.14
C LYS A 125 -16.23 11.45 7.23
N MET A 126 -17.21 10.58 6.96
CA MET A 126 -17.65 9.55 7.89
C MET A 126 -16.54 8.54 8.22
N ASP A 127 -15.77 8.11 7.22
CA ASP A 127 -14.61 7.24 7.46
C ASP A 127 -13.57 7.92 8.36
N ARG A 128 -13.24 9.19 8.10
CA ARG A 128 -12.31 9.95 8.95
C ARG A 128 -12.81 10.09 10.39
N ASP A 129 -14.10 10.34 10.57
CA ASP A 129 -14.68 10.53 11.90
C ASP A 129 -14.73 9.20 12.69
N ASN A 130 -14.90 8.06 12.00
CA ASN A 130 -14.94 6.71 12.60
C ASN A 130 -13.58 6.00 12.68
N SER A 131 -12.63 6.43 11.85
CA SER A 131 -11.24 5.98 11.84
C SER A 131 -10.37 7.17 12.26
N PRO A 132 -10.46 7.62 13.54
CA PRO A 132 -9.56 8.66 14.03
C PRO A 132 -8.17 8.15 13.73
N LEU A 133 -7.43 8.92 12.92
CA LEU A 133 -6.08 8.59 12.47
C LEU A 133 -5.40 7.84 13.60
N ARG A 134 -5.19 6.53 13.44
CA ARG A 134 -4.28 5.79 14.29
C ARG A 134 -2.91 6.27 13.86
N TYR A 135 -2.61 7.50 14.22
CA TYR A 135 -1.27 8.01 14.29
C TYR A 135 -0.66 7.18 15.42
N SER A 136 -0.19 5.98 15.07
CA SER A 136 0.72 5.21 15.90
C SER A 136 2.01 6.02 15.99
N ALA A 137 1.97 7.12 16.76
CA ALA A 137 3.16 7.75 17.31
C ALA A 137 3.97 6.76 18.15
N THR A 138 3.43 5.56 18.41
CA THR A 138 4.01 4.52 19.25
C THR A 138 4.93 3.54 18.51
N ALA A 139 4.93 3.48 17.17
CA ALA A 139 5.67 2.42 16.46
C ALA A 139 7.19 2.67 16.30
N ASP A 140 7.66 3.91 16.41
CA ASP A 140 9.07 4.28 16.19
C ASP A 140 9.71 5.01 17.41
N CYS A 141 9.24 4.72 18.65
CA CYS A 141 9.92 5.17 19.88
C CYS A 141 10.74 4.01 20.49
N PRO A 142 12.05 3.87 20.19
CA PRO A 142 12.91 2.90 20.87
C PRO A 142 13.02 3.29 22.35
N GLY A 143 12.27 2.60 23.22
CA GLY A 143 12.31 2.83 24.68
C GLY A 143 10.95 2.99 25.39
N GLY A 144 9.82 2.96 24.67
CA GLY A 144 8.48 2.92 25.28
C GLY A 144 7.98 4.24 25.90
N THR A 145 8.77 5.31 25.86
CA THR A 145 8.34 6.66 26.25
C THR A 145 8.58 7.60 25.09
N CYS A 146 7.52 7.94 24.36
CA CYS A 146 7.60 9.08 23.46
C CYS A 146 7.59 10.35 24.33
N PRO A 147 8.49 11.32 24.09
CA PRO A 147 8.42 12.58 24.81
C PRO A 147 7.06 13.20 24.52
N THR A 148 6.26 13.40 25.57
CA THR A 148 5.08 14.27 25.51
C THR A 148 5.57 15.57 24.90
N ARG A 149 5.04 15.93 23.72
CA ARG A 149 5.40 17.18 23.06
C ARG A 149 5.28 18.28 24.14
N PRO A 150 6.36 19.01 24.47
CA PRO A 150 6.23 20.17 25.33
C PRO A 150 5.14 21.04 24.71
N ALA A 151 4.16 21.48 25.51
CA ALA A 151 3.15 22.42 25.04
C ALA A 151 3.91 23.60 24.42
N LEU A 152 3.95 23.68 23.10
CA LEU A 152 4.62 24.80 22.45
C LEU A 152 3.87 26.06 22.90
N PRO A 153 4.59 27.11 23.33
CA PRO A 153 3.96 28.40 23.55
C PRO A 153 3.21 28.76 22.27
N SER A 154 1.95 29.14 22.43
CA SER A 154 1.03 29.48 21.34
C SER A 154 1.71 30.45 20.37
N LEU A 155 2.22 29.91 19.26
CA LEU A 155 2.73 30.73 18.17
C LEU A 155 1.57 31.59 17.67
N PRO A 156 1.78 32.90 17.44
CA PRO A 156 0.79 33.72 16.76
C PRO A 156 0.44 33.02 15.46
N SER A 157 -0.86 32.86 15.25
CA SER A 157 -1.47 32.08 14.17
C SER A 157 -0.79 32.35 12.84
N LEU A 158 0.17 31.50 12.47
CA LEU A 158 0.46 31.25 11.07
C LEU A 158 -0.88 30.89 10.44
N PRO A 159 -1.20 31.38 9.23
CA PRO A 159 -2.38 30.95 8.52
C PRO A 159 -2.33 29.43 8.49
N SER A 160 -3.21 28.81 9.27
CA SER A 160 -3.46 27.39 9.15
C SER A 160 -3.80 27.20 7.69
N PHE A 161 -2.95 26.48 6.96
CA PHE A 161 -3.40 25.79 5.77
C PHE A 161 -4.44 24.78 6.27
N ARG A 162 -5.64 25.27 6.55
CA ARG A 162 -6.83 24.44 6.60
C ARG A 162 -6.92 23.89 5.19
N PRO A 163 -6.80 22.57 4.99
CA PRO A 163 -7.29 21.98 3.75
C PRO A 163 -8.73 22.49 3.62
N LEU A 164 -9.06 23.18 2.52
CA LEU A 164 -10.38 23.78 2.28
C LEU A 164 -11.48 22.96 2.97
N ASP A 165 -12.16 23.58 3.94
CA ASP A 165 -13.13 22.95 4.83
C ASP A 165 -14.09 22.04 4.03
N GLY A 166 -13.87 20.72 4.09
CA GLY A 166 -14.76 19.71 3.50
C GLY A 166 -14.21 18.86 2.35
N LEU A 167 -13.00 19.10 1.81
CA LEU A 167 -12.46 18.23 0.77
C LEU A 167 -11.54 17.13 1.33
N ILE A 168 -11.74 15.89 0.83
CA ILE A 168 -11.03 14.64 1.18
C ILE A 168 -9.52 14.85 1.37
N PRO A 169 -8.92 14.56 2.54
CA PRO A 169 -7.49 14.79 2.77
C PRO A 169 -6.60 14.01 1.80
N ASP A 170 -5.47 14.60 1.40
CA ASP A 170 -4.53 14.02 0.42
C ASP A 170 -3.76 12.80 0.94
N THR A 171 -3.96 12.40 2.19
CA THR A 171 -3.18 11.31 2.80
C THR A 171 -3.91 10.73 4.01
N VAL A 172 -4.31 9.46 3.90
CA VAL A 172 -4.72 8.57 4.97
C VAL A 172 -3.48 7.78 5.39
N THR A 173 -3.02 7.97 6.62
CA THR A 173 -1.92 7.15 7.16
C THR A 173 -2.44 5.75 7.45
N ILE A 174 -2.00 4.76 6.67
CA ILE A 174 -2.21 3.35 7.00
C ILE A 174 -1.07 2.90 7.91
N ASP A 175 -1.42 2.36 9.07
CA ASP A 175 -0.49 1.54 9.83
C ASP A 175 -0.44 0.15 9.16
N VAL A 176 0.50 -0.03 8.22
CA VAL A 176 0.71 -1.33 7.59
C VAL A 176 1.24 -2.25 8.69
N GLN A 177 0.37 -3.11 9.23
CA GLN A 177 0.81 -4.21 10.09
C GLN A 177 1.74 -5.11 9.28
N THR A 178 3.04 -4.84 9.36
CA THR A 178 4.05 -5.78 8.89
C THR A 178 3.85 -7.08 9.66
N PRO A 179 3.60 -8.22 9.00
CA PRO A 179 3.47 -9.48 9.70
C PRO A 179 4.75 -9.70 10.49
N SER A 180 4.61 -9.80 11.81
CA SER A 180 5.75 -10.02 12.69
C SER A 180 6.30 -11.41 12.38
N VAL A 181 7.40 -11.45 11.64
CA VAL A 181 8.10 -12.70 11.39
C VAL A 181 8.55 -13.21 12.76
N PRO A 182 8.10 -14.40 13.19
CA PRO A 182 8.42 -14.86 14.54
C PRO A 182 9.94 -15.07 14.63
N LYS A 183 10.54 -14.66 15.76
CA LYS A 183 12.01 -14.65 15.94
C LYS A 183 12.69 -15.98 15.60
N TRP A 184 11.98 -17.10 15.80
CA TRP A 184 12.47 -18.44 15.47
C TRP A 184 12.67 -18.63 13.95
N ALA A 185 11.85 -18.03 13.09
CA ALA A 185 11.96 -18.18 11.65
C ALA A 185 13.25 -17.53 11.12
N ILE A 186 13.63 -16.38 11.71
CA ILE A 186 14.92 -15.73 11.41
C ILE A 186 16.08 -16.63 11.84
N ALA A 187 15.99 -17.26 13.02
CA ALA A 187 17.01 -18.19 13.51
C ALA A 187 17.15 -19.44 12.64
N VAL A 188 16.04 -19.99 12.14
CA VAL A 188 16.05 -21.17 11.25
C VAL A 188 16.69 -20.83 9.91
N VAL A 189 16.28 -19.72 9.28
CA VAL A 189 16.88 -19.28 8.01
C VAL A 189 18.37 -19.00 8.18
N GLY A 190 18.76 -18.30 9.26
CA GLY A 190 20.16 -18.06 9.60
C GLY A 190 20.95 -19.35 9.81
N GLY A 191 20.37 -20.33 10.50
CA GLY A 191 20.99 -21.63 10.76
C GLY A 191 21.23 -22.44 9.49
N ILE A 192 20.24 -22.50 8.58
CA ILE A 192 20.37 -23.22 7.30
C ILE A 192 21.50 -22.63 6.45
N VAL A 193 21.58 -21.30 6.37
CA VAL A 193 22.65 -20.61 5.63
C VAL A 193 24.02 -20.92 6.25
N LEU A 194 24.11 -20.91 7.58
CA LEU A 194 25.36 -21.18 8.30
C LEU A 194 25.84 -22.63 8.10
N ILE A 195 24.93 -23.61 8.18
CA ILE A 195 25.22 -25.03 7.93
C ILE A 195 25.66 -25.23 6.47
N GLY A 196 24.98 -24.61 5.52
CA GLY A 196 25.36 -24.67 4.10
C GLY A 196 26.77 -24.12 3.84
N CYS A 197 27.12 -22.98 4.46
CA CYS A 197 28.46 -22.39 4.35
C CYS A 197 29.54 -23.28 4.97
N LEU A 198 29.30 -23.84 6.17
CA LEU A 198 30.25 -24.74 6.82
C LEU A 198 30.44 -26.05 6.04
N GLY A 199 29.35 -26.63 5.54
CA GLY A 199 29.39 -27.83 4.71
C GLY A 199 30.14 -27.61 3.40
N GLY A 200 29.92 -26.47 2.74
CA GLY A 200 30.66 -26.09 1.53
C GLY A 200 32.16 -25.93 1.78
N LEU A 201 32.56 -25.29 2.88
CA LEU A 201 33.97 -25.12 3.25
C LEU A 201 34.65 -26.47 3.55
N LEU A 202 33.97 -27.36 4.26
CA LEU A 202 34.49 -28.70 4.56
C LEU A 202 34.73 -29.49 3.26
N LEU A 203 33.78 -29.45 2.32
CA LEU A 203 33.87 -30.18 1.06
C LEU A 203 35.05 -29.67 0.21
N ILE A 204 35.28 -28.35 0.16
CA ILE A 204 36.44 -27.76 -0.51
C ILE A 204 37.75 -28.24 0.12
N ALA A 205 37.83 -28.30 1.46
CA ALA A 205 39.02 -28.76 2.17
C ALA A 205 39.34 -30.23 1.85
N VAL A 206 38.33 -31.10 1.82
CA VAL A 206 38.48 -32.53 1.48
C VAL A 206 38.96 -32.70 0.04
N VAL A 207 38.34 -32.01 -0.92
CA VAL A 207 38.75 -32.07 -2.33
C VAL A 207 40.20 -31.56 -2.50
N GLY A 208 40.56 -30.48 -1.81
CA GLY A 208 41.93 -29.96 -1.80
C GLY A 208 42.94 -30.95 -1.24
N LEU A 209 42.62 -31.64 -0.15
CA LEU A 209 43.47 -32.67 0.45
C LEU A 209 43.69 -33.85 -0.51
N VAL A 210 42.62 -34.36 -1.13
CA VAL A 210 42.70 -35.47 -2.09
C VAL A 210 43.54 -35.09 -3.31
N ALA A 211 43.36 -33.88 -3.85
CA ALA A 211 44.17 -33.38 -4.95
C ALA A 211 45.66 -33.24 -4.56
N PHE A 212 45.94 -32.76 -3.35
CA PHE A 212 47.30 -32.60 -2.84
C PHE A 212 48.03 -33.94 -2.67
N VAL A 213 47.37 -34.97 -2.12
CA VAL A 213 47.94 -36.31 -1.98
C VAL A 213 48.28 -36.91 -3.35
N LYS A 214 47.39 -36.73 -4.34
CA LYS A 214 47.59 -37.25 -5.70
C LYS A 214 48.74 -36.58 -6.46
N LEU A 215 49.12 -35.36 -6.10
CA LEU A 215 50.27 -34.65 -6.70
C LEU A 215 51.61 -35.01 -6.06
N ARG A 216 51.61 -35.66 -4.89
CA ARG A 216 52.82 -36.04 -4.15
C ARG A 216 53.22 -37.51 -4.27
N GLY A 217 52.33 -38.38 -4.75
CA GLY A 217 52.61 -39.78 -5.02
C GLY A 217 52.85 -40.01 -6.50
#